data_AF-A0A0A0BXF9-F1
#
_entry.id   AF-A0A0A0BXF9-F1
#
_cell.length_a   1.000
_cell.length_b   1.000
_cell.length_c   1.000
_cell.angle_alpha   90.00
_cell.angle_beta   90.00
_cell.angle_gamma   90.00
#
_symmetry.space_group_name_H-M   'P 1'
#
loop_
_entity.id
_entity.type
_entity.pdbx_description
1 polymer ?
#
loop_
_entity_poly.entity_id
_entity_poly.type
_entity_poly.pdbx_seq_one_letter_code
_entity_poly.pdbx_strand_id
1 'polypeptide(L)'
;MTEAHDEDRPAPGPTPDELERVAEPATVRRAPRYRAFALTGAALAVLAAVVTVLVVPRSDDATVGTGTVLAVLVVVAAALGALVGAAVAVVVERAGRAR
;
A
#
# COMPACT_ATOMS: atom_id res chain seq x y z
N MET A 1 -41.91 36.70 -8.59
CA MET A 1 -40.68 37.18 -7.94
C MET A 1 -41.02 37.32 -6.47
N THR A 2 -40.66 36.46 -5.53
CA THR A 2 -39.66 35.40 -5.44
C THR A 2 -40.05 34.60 -4.20
N GLU A 3 -40.61 33.40 -4.36
CA GLU A 3 -40.78 32.47 -3.25
C GLU A 3 -40.06 31.16 -3.60
N ALA A 4 -39.46 30.59 -2.55
CA ALA A 4 -38.98 29.22 -2.45
C ALA A 4 -37.69 28.84 -3.23
N HIS A 5 -36.55 29.29 -2.71
CA HIS A 5 -35.28 28.54 -2.78
C HIS A 5 -34.54 28.58 -1.43
N ASP A 6 -35.26 28.56 -0.29
CA ASP A 6 -34.63 28.48 1.05
C ASP A 6 -34.58 27.04 1.61
N GLU A 7 -35.13 26.05 0.88
CA GLU A 7 -35.14 24.63 1.29
C GLU A 7 -33.80 23.90 1.06
N ASP A 8 -32.84 24.53 0.36
CA ASP A 8 -31.53 23.91 0.08
C ASP A 8 -30.47 24.26 1.14
N ARG A 9 -30.87 24.90 2.25
CA ARG A 9 -29.96 25.18 3.36
C ARG A 9 -29.75 23.86 4.12
N PRO A 10 -28.51 23.32 4.18
CA PRO A 10 -28.26 22.06 4.86
C PRO A 10 -28.77 22.16 6.30
N ALA A 11 -29.64 21.24 6.70
CA ALA A 11 -30.10 21.18 8.08
C ALA A 11 -28.89 21.16 9.03
N PRO A 12 -28.93 21.89 10.16
CA PRO A 12 -27.85 21.87 11.13
C PRO A 12 -27.49 20.42 11.48
N GLY A 13 -26.21 20.09 11.42
CA GLY A 13 -25.74 18.76 11.80
C GLY A 13 -26.12 18.42 13.25
N PRO A 14 -26.22 17.13 13.60
CA PRO A 14 -26.62 16.69 14.93
C PRO A 14 -25.68 17.27 16.01
N THR A 15 -26.29 17.63 17.13
CA THR A 15 -25.58 18.19 18.29
C THR A 15 -24.71 17.13 18.97
N PRO A 16 -23.64 17.52 19.71
CA PRO A 16 -22.80 16.58 20.45
C PRO A 16 -23.61 15.64 21.37
N ASP A 17 -24.65 16.16 22.03
CA ASP A 17 -25.53 15.39 22.91
C ASP A 17 -26.39 14.36 22.15
N GLU A 18 -26.78 14.68 20.90
CA GLU A 18 -27.46 13.74 20.02
C GLU A 18 -26.50 12.68 19.48
N LEU A 19 -25.26 13.05 19.19
CA LEU A 19 -24.21 12.12 18.79
C LEU A 19 -23.91 11.13 19.92
N GLU A 20 -23.79 11.57 21.18
CA GLU A 20 -23.56 10.65 22.31
C GLU A 20 -24.72 9.68 22.54
N ARG A 21 -25.96 10.07 22.25
CA ARG A 21 -27.15 9.18 22.37
C ARG A 21 -27.24 8.13 21.28
N VAL A 22 -26.77 8.43 20.07
CA VAL A 22 -26.94 7.59 18.88
C VAL A 22 -25.65 6.88 18.47
N ALA A 23 -24.49 7.34 18.93
CA ALA A 23 -23.20 6.77 18.55
C ALA A 23 -22.97 5.39 19.18
N GLU A 24 -22.84 4.39 18.32
CA GLU A 24 -22.28 3.09 18.67
C GLU A 24 -20.75 3.25 18.86
N PRO A 25 -20.16 2.80 19.99
CA PRO A 25 -18.72 2.90 20.21
C PRO A 25 -17.94 2.06 19.19
N ALA A 26 -17.45 2.72 18.14
CA ALA A 26 -16.62 2.10 17.12
C ALA A 26 -15.14 2.28 17.45
N THR A 27 -14.39 1.18 17.56
CA THR A 27 -12.93 1.26 17.65
C THR A 27 -12.35 1.63 16.29
N VAL A 28 -11.65 2.76 16.21
CA VAL A 28 -10.86 3.11 15.02
C VAL A 28 -9.70 2.12 14.91
N ARG A 29 -9.82 1.12 14.01
CA ARG A 29 -8.71 0.21 13.72
C ARG A 29 -7.56 1.02 13.14
N ARG A 30 -6.35 0.89 13.73
CA ARG A 30 -5.11 1.47 13.20
C ARG A 30 -4.94 1.12 11.72
N ALA A 31 -4.34 2.06 10.98
CA ALA A 31 -4.06 1.90 9.55
C ALA A 31 -3.49 0.50 9.25
N PRO A 32 -4.01 -0.19 8.22
CA PRO A 32 -3.55 -1.51 7.86
C PRO A 32 -2.03 -1.54 7.63
N ARG A 33 -1.34 -2.54 8.18
CA ARG A 33 0.13 -2.67 8.09
C ARG A 33 0.65 -3.04 6.69
N TYR A 34 -0.15 -2.85 5.62
CA TYR A 34 0.21 -3.17 4.24
C TYR A 34 1.51 -2.51 3.79
N ARG A 35 1.77 -1.27 4.27
CA ARG A 35 3.01 -0.54 3.97
C ARG A 35 4.26 -1.27 4.46
N ALA A 36 4.23 -1.85 5.66
CA ALA A 36 5.37 -2.57 6.20
C ALA A 36 5.70 -3.81 5.34
N PHE A 37 4.68 -4.61 5.01
CA PHE A 37 4.86 -5.79 4.16
C PHE A 37 5.34 -5.46 2.75
N ALA A 38 4.79 -4.41 2.12
CA ALA A 38 5.24 -3.96 0.81
C ALA A 38 6.70 -3.51 0.83
N LEU A 39 7.10 -2.71 1.83
CA LEU A 39 8.49 -2.25 1.98
C LEU A 39 9.46 -3.42 2.24
N THR A 40 9.09 -4.36 3.11
CA THR A 40 9.90 -5.55 3.37
C THR A 40 10.05 -6.42 2.10
N GLY A 41 8.95 -6.66 1.38
CA GLY A 41 8.99 -7.42 0.13
C GLY A 41 9.86 -6.75 -0.94
N ALA A 42 9.72 -5.43 -1.10
CA ALA A 42 10.57 -4.65 -2.00
C ALA A 42 12.05 -4.75 -1.60
N ALA A 43 12.38 -4.54 -0.32
CA ALA A 43 13.75 -4.60 0.17
C ALA A 43 14.39 -5.97 -0.06
N LEU A 44 13.66 -7.06 0.21
CA LEU A 44 14.14 -8.41 -0.04
C LEU A 44 14.38 -8.68 -1.53
N ALA A 45 13.49 -8.22 -2.40
CA ALA A 45 13.65 -8.38 -3.85
C ALA A 45 14.81 -7.55 -4.41
N VAL A 46 15.02 -6.33 -3.89
CA VAL A 46 16.20 -5.50 -4.22
C VAL A 46 17.49 -6.19 -3.79
N LEU A 47 17.53 -6.75 -2.58
CA LEU A 47 18.69 -7.50 -2.12
C LEU A 47 18.98 -8.70 -3.03
N ALA A 48 17.94 -9.45 -3.43
CA ALA A 48 18.07 -10.55 -4.37
C ALA A 48 18.56 -10.09 -5.76
N ALA A 49 18.10 -8.94 -6.25
CA ALA A 49 18.56 -8.35 -7.51
C ALA A 49 20.05 -7.99 -7.46
N VAL A 50 20.50 -7.36 -6.37
CA VAL A 50 21.92 -7.04 -6.15
C VAL A 50 22.76 -8.31 -6.13
N VAL A 51 22.34 -9.33 -5.36
CA VAL A 51 23.05 -10.62 -5.32
C VAL A 51 23.10 -11.27 -6.70
N THR A 52 22.01 -11.21 -7.46
CA THR A 52 21.96 -11.76 -8.82
C THR A 52 23.00 -11.10 -9.73
N VAL A 53 23.12 -9.78 -9.71
CA VAL A 53 24.10 -9.06 -10.53
C VAL A 53 25.54 -9.38 -10.13
N LEU A 54 25.80 -9.64 -8.84
CA LEU A 54 27.14 -9.97 -8.35
C LEU A 54 27.56 -11.42 -8.64
N VAL A 55 26.60 -12.35 -8.66
CA VAL A 55 26.89 -13.79 -8.79
C VAL A 55 26.80 -14.26 -10.24
N VAL A 56 25.93 -13.66 -11.06
CA VAL A 56 25.72 -14.10 -12.45
C VAL A 56 26.86 -13.58 -13.32
N PRO A 57 27.67 -14.48 -13.93
CA PRO A 57 28.73 -14.09 -14.84
C PRO A 57 28.16 -13.35 -16.04
N ARG A 58 28.82 -12.26 -16.46
CA ARG A 58 28.49 -11.55 -17.68
C ARG A 58 29.34 -12.06 -18.83
N SER A 59 28.72 -12.17 -20.01
CA SER A 59 29.44 -12.36 -21.26
C SER A 59 30.24 -11.11 -21.62
N ASP A 60 31.44 -11.28 -22.16
CA ASP A 60 32.30 -10.17 -22.59
C ASP A 60 31.67 -9.33 -23.72
N ASP A 61 30.76 -9.93 -24.49
CA ASP A 61 30.04 -9.28 -25.61
C ASP A 61 28.78 -8.51 -25.16
N ALA A 62 28.56 -8.33 -23.85
CA ALA A 62 27.37 -7.65 -23.35
C ALA A 62 27.36 -6.15 -23.73
N THR A 63 26.41 -5.74 -24.57
CA THR A 63 26.22 -4.35 -25.01
C THR A 63 25.68 -3.42 -23.93
N VAL A 64 25.05 -3.96 -22.87
CA VAL A 64 24.45 -3.17 -21.79
C VAL A 64 25.31 -3.24 -20.52
N GLY A 65 25.74 -2.06 -20.07
CA GLY A 65 26.57 -1.90 -18.87
C GLY A 65 25.91 -2.41 -17.59
N THR A 66 26.74 -2.87 -16.65
CA THR A 66 26.31 -3.44 -15.36
C THR A 66 25.43 -2.49 -14.55
N GLY A 67 25.76 -1.20 -14.52
CA GLY A 67 24.98 -0.19 -13.81
C GLY A 67 23.54 -0.07 -14.32
N THR A 68 23.35 -0.08 -15.64
CA THR A 68 22.02 0.00 -16.26
C THR A 68 21.17 -1.23 -15.96
N VAL A 69 21.75 -2.43 -16.07
CA VAL A 69 21.03 -3.66 -15.74
C VAL A 69 20.69 -3.73 -14.26
N LEU A 70 21.62 -3.34 -13.38
CA LEU A 70 21.33 -3.28 -11.95
C LEU A 70 20.17 -2.31 -11.67
N ALA A 71 20.20 -1.11 -12.25
CA ALA A 71 19.14 -0.12 -12.05
C ALA A 71 17.76 -0.63 -12.51
N VAL A 72 17.67 -1.20 -13.72
CA VAL A 72 16.42 -1.78 -14.24
C VAL A 72 15.96 -2.95 -13.37
N LEU A 73 16.87 -3.87 -13.02
CA LEU A 73 16.55 -5.04 -12.22
C LEU A 73 16.06 -4.64 -10.83
N VAL A 74 16.70 -3.67 -10.17
CA VAL A 74 16.29 -3.15 -8.86
C VAL A 74 14.89 -2.55 -8.93
N VAL A 75 14.58 -1.74 -9.95
CA VAL A 75 13.25 -1.13 -10.09
C VAL A 75 12.17 -2.20 -10.27
N VAL A 76 12.38 -3.14 -11.20
CA VAL A 76 11.42 -4.21 -11.47
C VAL A 76 11.27 -5.14 -10.26
N ALA A 77 12.39 -5.55 -9.65
CA ALA A 77 12.37 -6.41 -8.47
C ALA A 77 11.69 -5.73 -7.28
N ALA A 78 11.97 -4.45 -7.02
CA ALA A 78 11.31 -3.69 -5.96
C ALA A 78 9.79 -3.62 -6.16
N ALA A 79 9.33 -3.35 -7.38
CA ALA A 79 7.91 -3.30 -7.71
C ALA A 79 7.24 -4.66 -7.49
N LEU A 80 7.83 -5.74 -8.03
CA LEU A 80 7.31 -7.10 -7.85
C LEU A 80 7.33 -7.54 -6.38
N GLY A 81 8.42 -7.27 -5.66
CA GLY A 81 8.56 -7.57 -4.25
C GLY A 81 7.52 -6.82 -3.40
N ALA A 82 7.25 -5.56 -3.71
CA ALA A 82 6.21 -4.78 -3.05
C ALA A 82 4.82 -5.37 -3.27
N LEU A 83 4.51 -5.78 -4.50
CA LEU A 83 3.23 -6.40 -4.85
C LEU A 83 3.04 -7.74 -4.12
N VAL A 84 4.06 -8.60 -4.12
CA VAL A 84 4.03 -9.87 -3.39
C VAL A 84 3.88 -9.64 -1.88
N GLY A 85 4.65 -8.72 -1.31
CA GLY A 85 4.53 -8.34 0.10
C GLY A 85 3.13 -7.85 0.46
N ALA A 86 2.57 -6.95 -0.35
CA ALA A 86 1.21 -6.45 -0.15
C ALA A 86 0.16 -7.57 -0.28
N ALA A 87 0.30 -8.48 -1.25
CA ALA A 87 -0.59 -9.63 -1.40
C ALA A 87 -0.56 -10.54 -0.16
N VAL A 88 0.63 -10.84 0.37
CA VAL A 88 0.79 -11.58 1.63
C VAL A 88 0.06 -10.87 2.78
N ALA A 89 0.20 -9.56 2.87
CA ALA A 89 -0.48 -8.78 3.91
C ALA A 89 -2.01 -8.85 3.81
N VAL A 90 -2.56 -8.85 2.58
CA VAL A 90 -4.00 -9.03 2.35
C VAL A 90 -4.45 -10.43 2.78
N VAL A 91 -3.67 -11.48 2.48
CA VAL A 91 -3.99 -12.86 2.88
C VAL A 91 -3.98 -13.01 4.40
N VAL A 92 -2.94 -12.49 5.08
CA VAL A 92 -2.83 -12.52 6.56
C VAL A 92 -4.00 -11.79 7.21
N GLU A 93 -4.35 -10.62 6.70
CA GLU A 93 -5.46 -9.81 7.19
C GLU A 93 -6.82 -10.49 6.96
N ARG A 94 -7.01 -11.21 5.84
CA ARG A 94 -8.22 -11.99 5.58
C ARG A 94 -8.33 -13.20 6.51
N ALA A 95 -7.23 -13.91 6.76
CA ALA A 95 -7.21 -15.03 7.70
C ALA A 95 -7.58 -14.61 9.13
N GLY A 96 -7.21 -13.40 9.54
CA GLY A 96 -7.55 -12.84 10.85
C GLY A 96 -9.02 -12.42 11.03
N ARG A 97 -9.78 -12.19 9.94
CA ARG A 97 -11.22 -11.86 10.00
C ARG A 97 -12.15 -13.08 9.93
N ALA A 98 -11.64 -14.22 9.50
CA ALA A 98 -12.41 -15.45 9.37
C ALA A 98 -12.48 -16.27 10.69
N ARG A 99 -11.91 -15.75 11.77
CA ARG A 99 -12.00 -16.26 13.14
C ARG A 99 -12.72 -15.23 14.00
#